data_AF-A0A920A663-F1
#
_entry.id   AF-A0A920A663-F1
#
_cell.length_a   1.000
_cell.length_b   1.000
_cell.length_c   1.000
_cell.angle_alpha   90.00
_cell.angle_beta   90.00
_cell.angle_gamma   90.00
#
_symmetry.space_group_name_H-M   'P 1'
#
loop_
_entity.id
_entity.type
_entity.pdbx_description
1 polymer ?
#
loop_
_entity_poly.entity_id
_entity_poly.type
_entity_poly.pdbx_seq_one_letter_code
_entity_poly.pdbx_strand_id
1 'polypeptide(L)'
;MEAAQVLASYSLGDADNLRRAMGKKKADVMEAEKSVFVEGCKNNSITENKANEIFDNIEKFAGYGFNKSHSAAYALIAYQTAYLKTHFPSHFIASVLSSEQDKTDKLEPHVKDCALMGITIKQPNINTSFQTFVVNEKDEVEYGLSALKDVGKKFIEDVCAERANGNFVSLMDFASRVDLEKVV
;
A
#
# COMPACT_ATOMS: atom_id res chain seq x y z
N MET A 1 -8.40 24.35 -9.65
CA MET A 1 -9.00 25.15 -8.56
C MET A 1 -8.15 26.37 -8.28
N GLU A 2 -6.92 26.22 -7.78
CA GLU A 2 -6.02 27.36 -7.46
C GLU A 2 -5.78 28.31 -8.65
N ALA A 3 -5.63 27.77 -9.87
CA ALA A 3 -5.55 28.61 -11.08
C ALA A 3 -6.77 29.53 -11.27
N ALA A 4 -7.99 29.08 -10.98
CA ALA A 4 -9.19 29.92 -11.08
C ALA A 4 -9.25 30.99 -9.98
N GLN A 5 -8.78 30.66 -8.78
CA GLN A 5 -8.68 31.61 -7.69
C GLN A 5 -7.65 32.71 -7.97
N VAL A 6 -6.45 32.33 -8.43
CA VAL A 6 -5.35 33.26 -8.64
C VAL A 6 -5.55 34.09 -9.91
N LEU A 7 -6.02 33.47 -11.00
CA LEU A 7 -6.12 34.14 -12.30
C LEU A 7 -7.44 34.88 -12.49
N ALA A 8 -8.55 34.34 -11.96
CA ALA A 8 -9.90 34.89 -12.17
C ALA A 8 -10.59 35.32 -10.86
N SER A 9 -9.87 35.37 -9.74
CA SER A 9 -10.40 35.84 -8.45
C SER A 9 -11.60 35.06 -7.91
N TYR A 10 -11.75 33.79 -8.31
CA TYR A 10 -12.76 32.89 -7.76
C TYR A 10 -12.56 32.69 -6.26
N SER A 11 -13.65 32.56 -5.49
CA SER A 11 -13.54 31.96 -4.17
C SER A 11 -13.16 30.48 -4.27
N LEU A 12 -12.66 29.88 -3.17
CA LEU A 12 -12.38 28.43 -3.15
C LEU A 12 -13.64 27.59 -3.43
N GLY A 13 -14.81 28.06 -2.98
CA GLY A 13 -16.10 27.41 -3.22
C GLY A 13 -16.49 27.46 -4.69
N ASP A 14 -16.38 28.63 -5.31
CA ASP A 14 -16.69 28.81 -6.73
C ASP A 14 -15.72 28.01 -7.61
N ALA A 15 -14.44 27.94 -7.22
CA ALA A 15 -13.46 27.13 -7.94
C ALA A 15 -13.75 25.62 -7.88
N ASP A 16 -14.37 25.12 -6.79
CA ASP A 16 -14.87 23.73 -6.75
C ASP A 16 -16.14 23.57 -7.59
N ASN A 17 -17.04 24.55 -7.61
CA ASN A 17 -18.22 24.54 -8.48
C ASN A 17 -17.81 24.44 -9.96
N LEU A 18 -16.83 25.26 -10.38
CA LEU A 18 -16.22 25.19 -11.71
C LEU A 18 -15.64 23.80 -12.00
N ARG A 19 -14.86 23.23 -11.07
CA ARG A 19 -14.29 21.87 -11.22
C ARG A 19 -15.39 20.81 -11.40
N ARG A 20 -16.49 20.91 -10.65
CA ARG A 20 -17.64 20.00 -10.76
C ARG A 20 -18.37 20.17 -12.10
N ALA A 21 -18.51 21.39 -12.59
CA ALA A 21 -19.11 21.68 -13.89
C ALA A 21 -18.28 21.06 -15.02
N MET A 22 -16.96 21.25 -15.01
CA MET A 22 -16.01 20.65 -15.96
C MET A 22 -16.11 19.12 -15.97
N GLY A 23 -16.23 18.48 -14.80
CA GLY A 23 -16.39 17.03 -14.71
C GLY A 23 -17.70 16.52 -15.32
N LYS A 24 -18.78 17.31 -15.27
CA LYS A 24 -20.10 16.96 -15.83
C LYS A 24 -20.24 17.30 -17.32
N LYS A 25 -19.33 18.11 -17.89
CA LYS A 25 -19.29 18.50 -19.32
C LYS A 25 -20.61 19.10 -19.84
N LYS A 26 -21.27 19.92 -19.04
CA LYS A 26 -22.49 20.63 -19.45
C LYS A 26 -22.13 21.91 -20.20
N ALA A 27 -22.41 21.96 -21.51
CA ALA A 27 -21.96 23.04 -22.38
C ALA A 27 -22.48 24.42 -21.98
N ASP A 28 -23.76 24.52 -21.62
CA ASP A 28 -24.44 25.72 -21.13
C ASP A 28 -23.78 26.28 -19.85
N VAL A 29 -23.47 25.40 -18.89
CA VAL A 29 -22.81 25.79 -17.64
C VAL A 29 -21.36 26.20 -17.89
N MET A 30 -20.66 25.49 -18.78
CA MET A 30 -19.27 25.78 -19.12
C MET A 30 -19.10 27.12 -19.82
N GLU A 31 -20.01 27.50 -20.72
CA GLU A 31 -19.98 28.80 -21.41
C GLU A 31 -20.22 29.96 -20.44
N ALA A 32 -21.16 29.79 -19.50
CA ALA A 32 -21.39 30.76 -18.42
C ALA A 32 -20.14 30.92 -17.53
N GLU A 33 -19.56 29.81 -17.08
CA GLU A 33 -18.34 29.81 -16.27
C GLU A 33 -17.13 30.39 -17.02
N LYS A 34 -17.01 30.16 -18.33
CA LYS A 34 -15.95 30.74 -19.17
C LYS A 34 -16.05 32.27 -19.19
N SER A 35 -17.26 32.80 -19.31
CA SER A 35 -17.50 34.24 -19.29
C SER A 35 -17.08 34.87 -17.96
N VAL A 36 -17.47 34.24 -16.84
CA VAL A 36 -17.07 34.67 -15.47
C VAL A 36 -15.55 34.61 -15.30
N PHE A 37 -14.91 33.54 -15.76
CA PHE A 37 -13.46 33.39 -15.70
C PHE A 37 -12.71 34.48 -16.49
N VAL A 38 -13.14 34.76 -17.72
CA VAL A 38 -12.53 35.79 -18.58
C VAL A 38 -12.71 37.18 -17.98
N GLU A 39 -13.88 37.49 -17.42
CA GLU A 39 -14.12 38.76 -16.74
C GLU A 39 -13.23 38.89 -15.49
N GLY A 40 -13.15 37.85 -14.67
CA GLY A 40 -12.27 37.81 -13.51
C GLY A 40 -10.80 38.01 -13.86
N CYS A 41 -10.35 37.46 -15.00
CA CYS A 41 -9.00 37.61 -15.52
C CYS A 41 -8.64 39.06 -15.91
N LYS A 42 -9.62 39.88 -16.30
CA LYS A 42 -9.39 41.31 -16.62
C LYS A 42 -8.86 42.08 -15.40
N ASN A 43 -9.32 41.72 -14.20
CA ASN A 43 -8.86 42.32 -12.95
C ASN A 43 -7.39 42.02 -12.64
N ASN A 44 -6.82 40.98 -13.28
CA ASN A 44 -5.41 40.59 -13.16
C ASN A 44 -4.59 40.98 -14.40
N SER A 45 -5.08 41.92 -15.22
CA SER A 45 -4.41 42.39 -16.46
C SER A 45 -4.12 41.28 -17.48
N ILE A 46 -4.90 40.20 -17.47
CA ILE A 46 -4.80 39.12 -18.45
C ILE A 46 -5.73 39.47 -19.63
N THR A 47 -5.18 39.46 -20.84
CA THR A 47 -5.96 39.75 -22.06
C THR A 47 -7.03 38.68 -22.29
N GLU A 48 -8.14 39.08 -22.88
CA GLU A 48 -9.26 38.17 -23.17
C GLU A 48 -8.84 36.95 -24.00
N ASN A 49 -8.02 37.16 -25.04
CA ASN A 49 -7.49 36.05 -25.85
C ASN A 49 -6.70 35.05 -25.00
N LYS A 50 -5.88 35.55 -24.05
CA LYS A 50 -5.08 34.67 -23.20
C LYS A 50 -5.92 33.98 -22.14
N ALA A 51 -6.91 34.67 -21.57
CA ALA A 51 -7.84 34.09 -20.61
C ALA A 51 -8.65 32.94 -21.23
N ASN A 52 -9.13 33.10 -22.47
CA ASN A 52 -9.80 32.04 -23.22
C ASN A 52 -8.89 30.82 -23.44
N GLU A 53 -7.65 31.03 -23.88
CA GLU A 53 -6.66 29.95 -24.06
C GLU A 53 -6.36 29.21 -22.74
N ILE A 54 -6.23 29.93 -21.63
CA ILE A 54 -6.01 29.34 -20.31
C ILE A 54 -7.22 28.49 -19.89
N PHE A 55 -8.43 29.01 -20.07
CA PHE A 55 -9.65 28.28 -19.71
C PHE A 55 -9.78 26.98 -20.50
N ASP A 56 -9.54 27.01 -21.81
CA ASP A 56 -9.59 25.81 -22.68
C ASP A 56 -8.55 24.76 -22.23
N ASN A 57 -7.37 25.20 -21.79
CA ASN A 57 -6.38 24.32 -21.19
C ASN A 57 -6.89 23.71 -19.87
N ILE A 58 -7.46 24.52 -18.97
CA ILE A 58 -8.00 24.02 -17.70
C ILE A 58 -9.11 22.99 -17.95
N GLU A 59 -10.03 23.24 -18.89
CA GLU A 59 -11.09 22.32 -19.28
C GLU A 59 -10.52 20.99 -19.79
N LYS A 60 -9.54 21.05 -20.70
CA LYS A 60 -8.86 19.86 -21.23
C LYS A 60 -8.19 19.04 -20.13
N PHE A 61 -7.51 19.70 -19.19
CA PHE A 61 -6.85 19.03 -18.06
C PHE A 61 -7.84 18.52 -17.01
N ALA A 62 -9.01 19.14 -16.85
CA ALA A 62 -10.00 18.74 -15.85
C ALA A 62 -10.49 17.29 -16.05
N GLY A 63 -10.47 16.77 -17.28
CA GLY A 63 -10.76 15.37 -17.58
C GLY A 63 -9.75 14.36 -16.99
N TYR A 64 -8.53 14.80 -16.67
CA TYR A 64 -7.47 14.00 -16.07
C TYR A 64 -7.03 14.52 -14.70
N GLY A 65 -7.72 15.56 -14.19
CA GLY A 65 -7.41 16.18 -12.91
C GLY A 65 -7.62 15.19 -11.77
N PHE A 66 -6.58 14.97 -10.97
CA PHE A 66 -6.63 14.03 -9.87
C PHE A 66 -6.78 14.72 -8.52
N ASN A 67 -7.42 14.05 -7.55
CA ASN A 67 -7.56 14.58 -6.20
C ASN A 67 -6.22 14.51 -5.46
N LYS A 68 -5.58 15.68 -5.26
CA LYS A 68 -4.25 15.78 -4.64
C LYS A 68 -4.22 15.26 -3.20
N SER A 69 -5.24 15.51 -2.38
CA SER A 69 -5.25 15.07 -0.98
C SER A 69 -5.30 13.54 -0.86
N HIS A 70 -6.09 12.88 -1.71
CA HIS A 70 -6.12 11.42 -1.79
C HIS A 70 -4.77 10.86 -2.29
N SER A 71 -4.24 11.42 -3.38
CA SER A 71 -2.94 10.99 -3.92
C SER A 71 -1.80 11.17 -2.91
N ALA A 72 -1.74 12.31 -2.21
CA ALA A 72 -0.69 12.58 -1.23
C ALA A 72 -0.75 11.61 -0.03
N ALA A 73 -1.94 11.28 0.47
CA ALA A 73 -2.10 10.32 1.56
C ALA A 73 -1.59 8.93 1.18
N TYR A 74 -1.92 8.45 -0.02
CA TYR A 74 -1.44 7.14 -0.50
C TYR A 74 0.06 7.16 -0.84
N ALA A 75 0.56 8.27 -1.39
CA ALA A 75 1.98 8.43 -1.65
C ALA A 75 2.82 8.34 -0.37
N LEU A 76 2.31 8.84 0.77
CA LEU A 76 2.97 8.69 2.06
C LEU A 76 3.11 7.23 2.48
N ILE A 77 2.05 6.43 2.33
CA ILE A 77 2.08 4.99 2.64
C ILE A 77 3.09 4.27 1.72
N ALA A 78 3.07 4.57 0.43
CA ALA A 78 4.02 4.00 -0.52
C ALA A 78 5.48 4.38 -0.19
N TYR A 79 5.71 5.62 0.26
CA TYR A 79 7.02 6.06 0.72
C TYR A 79 7.44 5.32 1.99
N GLN A 80 6.55 5.16 2.96
CA GLN A 80 6.83 4.43 4.21
C GLN A 80 7.18 2.95 3.94
N THR A 81 6.45 2.29 3.05
CA THR A 81 6.74 0.89 2.68
C THR A 81 8.07 0.79 1.93
N ALA A 82 8.37 1.71 1.01
CA ALA A 82 9.66 1.76 0.34
C ALA A 82 10.82 2.03 1.31
N TYR A 83 10.62 2.93 2.28
CA TYR A 83 11.59 3.23 3.33
C TYR A 83 11.91 1.98 4.16
N LEU A 84 10.87 1.26 4.63
CA LEU A 84 11.05 0.02 5.38
C LEU A 84 11.73 -1.06 4.55
N LYS A 85 11.34 -1.23 3.27
CA LYS A 85 11.99 -2.18 2.35
C LYS A 85 13.47 -1.85 2.12
N THR A 86 13.83 -0.57 2.13
CA THR A 86 15.21 -0.11 1.87
C THR A 86 16.10 -0.26 3.10
N HIS A 87 15.60 0.10 4.29
CA HIS A 87 16.41 0.18 5.51
C HIS A 87 16.26 -1.05 6.44
N PHE A 88 15.17 -1.79 6.31
CA PHE A 88 14.88 -3.00 7.10
C PHE A 88 14.37 -4.13 6.19
N PRO A 89 15.11 -4.52 5.14
CA PRO A 89 14.62 -5.41 4.08
C PRO A 89 14.14 -6.77 4.59
N SER A 90 14.90 -7.43 5.46
CA SER A 90 14.59 -8.74 6.03
C SER A 90 13.31 -8.70 6.89
N HIS A 91 13.16 -7.64 7.69
CA HIS A 91 11.98 -7.44 8.55
C HIS A 91 10.74 -7.05 7.74
N PHE A 92 10.92 -6.23 6.70
CA PHE A 92 9.86 -5.85 5.78
C PHE A 92 9.30 -7.09 5.07
N ILE A 93 10.17 -7.92 4.48
CA ILE A 93 9.72 -9.09 3.72
C ILE A 93 9.16 -10.18 4.63
N ALA A 94 9.70 -10.38 5.84
CA ALA A 94 9.11 -11.27 6.83
C ALA A 94 7.70 -10.81 7.23
N SER A 95 7.47 -9.50 7.36
CA SER A 95 6.14 -8.95 7.64
C SER A 95 5.16 -9.16 6.49
N VAL A 96 5.61 -8.95 5.24
CA VAL A 96 4.82 -9.21 4.02
C VAL A 96 4.44 -10.68 3.92
N LEU A 97 5.41 -11.59 4.06
CA LEU A 97 5.20 -13.04 4.03
C LEU A 97 4.21 -13.48 5.13
N SER A 98 4.34 -12.93 6.33
CA SER A 98 3.41 -13.20 7.44
C SER A 98 1.99 -12.71 7.17
N SER A 99 1.83 -11.57 6.50
CA SER A 99 0.51 -11.02 6.16
C SER A 99 -0.23 -11.84 5.09
N GLU A 100 0.52 -12.61 4.29
CA GLU A 100 -0.03 -13.42 3.19
C GLU A 100 0.13 -14.93 3.41
N GLN A 101 0.59 -15.38 4.58
CA GLN A 101 0.91 -16.78 4.86
C GLN A 101 -0.26 -17.77 4.64
N ASP A 102 -1.50 -17.29 4.69
CA ASP A 102 -2.71 -18.08 4.42
C ASP A 102 -2.94 -18.36 2.92
N LYS A 103 -2.20 -17.68 2.04
CA LYS A 103 -2.31 -17.74 0.59
C LYS A 103 -0.96 -18.14 0.02
N THR A 104 -0.63 -19.41 0.13
CA THR A 104 0.69 -19.96 -0.24
C THR A 104 1.08 -19.69 -1.69
N ASP A 105 0.11 -19.56 -2.59
CA ASP A 105 0.29 -19.16 -3.99
C ASP A 105 0.89 -17.76 -4.14
N LYS A 106 0.64 -16.86 -3.18
CA LYS A 106 1.18 -15.51 -3.16
C LYS A 106 2.57 -15.41 -2.54
N LEU A 107 3.04 -16.44 -1.85
CA LEU A 107 4.36 -16.42 -1.23
C LEU A 107 5.48 -16.59 -2.27
N GLU A 108 5.24 -17.31 -3.36
CA GLU A 108 6.28 -17.60 -4.37
C GLU A 108 6.94 -16.35 -4.97
N PRO A 109 6.21 -15.31 -5.41
CA PRO A 109 6.81 -14.04 -5.84
C PRO A 109 7.68 -13.39 -4.76
N HIS A 110 7.26 -13.40 -3.51
CA HIS A 110 8.01 -12.81 -2.40
C HIS A 110 9.29 -13.57 -2.06
N VAL A 111 9.28 -14.91 -2.18
CA VAL A 111 10.47 -15.75 -2.04
C VAL A 111 11.48 -15.45 -3.16
N LYS A 112 11.03 -15.23 -4.39
CA LYS A 112 11.89 -14.81 -5.51
C LYS A 112 12.49 -13.43 -5.27
N ASP A 113 11.71 -12.48 -4.77
CA ASP A 113 12.19 -11.14 -4.40
C ASP A 113 13.28 -11.21 -3.32
N CYS A 114 13.15 -12.10 -2.33
CA CYS A 114 14.19 -12.30 -1.31
C CYS A 114 15.53 -12.68 -1.93
N ALA A 115 15.53 -13.60 -2.91
CA ALA A 115 16.74 -14.01 -3.61
C ALA A 115 17.40 -12.83 -4.36
N LEU A 116 16.60 -11.98 -5.00
CA LEU A 116 17.09 -10.77 -5.69
C LEU A 116 17.66 -9.72 -4.71
N MET A 117 17.09 -9.65 -3.50
CA MET A 117 17.53 -8.75 -2.43
C MET A 117 18.69 -9.29 -1.60
N GLY A 118 19.14 -10.53 -1.84
CA GLY A 118 20.17 -11.20 -1.04
C GLY A 118 19.71 -11.61 0.36
N ILE A 119 18.40 -11.71 0.59
CA ILE A 119 17.80 -12.13 1.86
C ILE A 119 17.70 -13.66 1.89
N THR A 120 18.23 -14.26 2.96
CA THR A 120 18.15 -15.71 3.16
C THR A 120 16.88 -16.06 3.93
N ILE A 121 16.06 -16.95 3.37
CA ILE A 121 14.94 -17.58 4.07
C ILE A 121 15.37 -18.98 4.51
N LYS A 122 15.27 -19.27 5.81
CA LYS A 122 15.54 -20.58 6.40
C LYS A 122 14.39 -21.54 6.09
N GLN A 123 14.70 -22.82 6.03
CA GLN A 123 13.69 -23.86 5.98
C GLN A 123 12.90 -23.90 7.31
N PRO A 124 11.64 -24.36 7.29
CA PRO A 124 10.85 -24.54 8.50
C PRO A 124 11.56 -25.49 9.48
N ASN A 125 11.64 -25.07 10.74
CA ASN A 125 12.29 -25.81 11.79
C ASN A 125 11.44 -25.77 13.06
N ILE A 126 11.04 -26.94 13.54
CA ILE A 126 10.16 -27.08 14.70
C ILE A 126 10.70 -26.41 15.97
N ASN A 127 12.03 -26.23 16.07
CA ASN A 127 12.69 -25.64 17.24
C ASN A 127 12.99 -24.14 17.10
N THR A 128 13.01 -23.58 15.89
CA THR A 128 13.37 -22.15 15.67
C THR A 128 12.28 -21.33 14.99
N SER A 129 11.48 -21.94 14.11
CA SER A 129 10.39 -21.26 13.40
C SER A 129 9.24 -20.90 14.35
N PHE A 130 8.61 -19.76 14.11
CA PHE A 130 7.43 -19.31 14.87
C PHE A 130 6.16 -19.54 14.05
N GLN A 131 5.01 -19.13 14.59
CA GLN A 131 3.75 -19.16 13.87
C GLN A 131 3.85 -18.37 12.55
N THR A 132 4.38 -17.15 12.62
CA THR A 132 4.62 -16.24 11.49
C THR A 132 6.10 -16.24 11.07
N PHE A 133 6.41 -15.65 9.92
CA PHE A 133 7.79 -15.40 9.52
C PHE A 133 8.41 -14.36 10.46
N VAL A 134 9.63 -14.61 10.91
CA VAL A 134 10.39 -13.70 11.80
C VAL A 134 11.82 -13.57 11.32
N VAL A 135 12.53 -12.55 11.80
CA VAL A 135 13.95 -12.36 11.50
C VAL A 135 14.77 -12.78 12.71
N ASN A 136 15.79 -13.61 12.50
CA ASN A 136 16.69 -14.06 13.56
C ASN A 136 17.84 -13.06 13.80
N GLU A 137 18.69 -13.34 14.79
CA GLU A 137 19.83 -12.47 15.16
C GLU A 137 20.87 -12.29 14.04
N LYS A 138 20.86 -13.15 13.02
CA LYS A 138 21.75 -13.09 11.85
C LYS A 138 21.12 -12.36 10.67
N ASP A 139 19.98 -11.69 10.88
CA ASP A 139 19.19 -11.03 9.83
C ASP A 139 18.68 -12.00 8.74
N GLU A 140 18.53 -13.30 9.07
CA GLU A 140 17.92 -14.30 8.20
C GLU A 140 16.42 -14.44 8.55
N VAL A 141 15.58 -14.69 7.54
CA VAL A 141 14.14 -14.91 7.74
C VAL A 141 13.89 -16.37 8.13
N GLU A 142 13.38 -16.62 9.33
CA GLU A 142 12.88 -17.93 9.74
C GLU A 142 11.49 -18.17 9.14
N TYR A 143 11.28 -19.36 8.58
CA TYR A 143 9.99 -19.71 7.97
C TYR A 143 8.86 -19.70 9.00
N GLY A 144 7.69 -19.17 8.65
CA GLY A 144 6.49 -19.25 9.49
C GLY A 144 5.83 -20.63 9.37
N LEU A 145 5.67 -21.34 10.49
CA LEU A 145 5.07 -22.68 10.49
C LEU A 145 3.61 -22.67 10.04
N SER A 146 2.87 -21.56 10.20
CA SER A 146 1.51 -21.43 9.68
C SER A 146 1.43 -21.33 8.16
N ALA A 147 2.55 -21.14 7.46
CA ALA A 147 2.61 -21.22 6.00
C ALA A 147 2.82 -22.66 5.48
N LEU A 148 2.90 -23.65 6.37
CA LEU A 148 2.91 -25.06 5.98
C LEU A 148 1.51 -25.46 5.51
N LYS A 149 1.43 -26.05 4.32
CA LYS A 149 0.20 -26.59 3.79
C LYS A 149 -0.25 -27.78 4.64
N ASP A 150 -1.57 -27.90 4.83
CA ASP A 150 -2.21 -29.02 5.51
C ASP A 150 -1.84 -29.17 7.01
N VAL A 151 -1.40 -28.07 7.64
CA VAL A 151 -1.16 -27.99 9.09
C VAL A 151 -2.03 -26.92 9.72
N GLY A 152 -2.85 -27.31 10.71
CA GLY A 152 -3.77 -26.42 11.40
C GLY A 152 -3.05 -25.35 12.22
N LYS A 153 -3.52 -24.10 12.14
CA LYS A 153 -2.96 -22.97 12.91
C LYS A 153 -2.93 -23.23 14.41
N LYS A 154 -3.99 -23.84 14.93
CA LYS A 154 -4.12 -24.19 16.35
C LYS A 154 -3.08 -25.24 16.78
N PHE A 155 -2.77 -26.19 15.91
CA PHE A 155 -1.69 -27.13 16.15
C PHE A 155 -0.33 -26.43 16.20
N ILE A 156 -0.07 -25.49 15.28
CA ILE A 156 1.16 -24.68 15.32
C ILE A 156 1.25 -23.85 16.60
N GLU A 157 0.14 -23.28 17.08
CA GLU A 157 0.08 -22.56 18.36
C GLU A 157 0.41 -23.50 19.53
N ASP A 158 -0.21 -24.68 19.60
CA ASP A 158 0.05 -25.70 20.62
C ASP A 158 1.53 -26.14 20.59
N VAL A 159 2.10 -26.36 19.40
CA VAL A 159 3.53 -26.70 19.20
C VAL A 159 4.44 -25.58 19.72
N CYS A 160 4.16 -24.32 19.37
CA CYS A 160 4.97 -23.20 19.80
C CYS A 160 4.90 -23.00 21.32
N ALA A 161 3.72 -23.21 21.92
CA ALA A 161 3.51 -23.13 23.36
C ALA A 161 4.25 -24.26 24.08
N GLU A 162 4.14 -25.49 23.61
CA GLU A 162 4.83 -26.65 24.21
C GLU A 162 6.35 -26.53 24.12
N ARG A 163 6.87 -25.96 23.03
CA ARG A 163 8.31 -25.67 22.89
C ARG A 163 8.86 -24.74 23.99
N ALA A 164 8.03 -23.93 24.64
CA ALA A 164 8.46 -23.10 25.77
C ALA A 164 9.00 -23.95 26.95
N ASN A 165 8.61 -25.23 27.03
CA ASN A 165 9.12 -26.19 28.01
C ASN A 165 10.50 -26.80 27.62
N GLY A 166 11.02 -26.46 26.43
CA GLY A 166 12.31 -26.92 25.92
C GLY A 166 12.23 -27.43 24.48
N ASN A 167 13.38 -27.45 23.81
CA ASN A 167 13.49 -27.92 22.43
C ASN A 167 13.06 -29.38 22.29
N PHE A 168 12.48 -29.72 21.15
CA PHE A 168 12.21 -31.10 20.77
C PHE A 168 13.51 -31.78 20.36
N VAL A 169 13.89 -32.84 21.07
CA VAL A 169 15.19 -33.53 20.87
C VAL A 169 15.11 -34.71 19.90
N SER A 170 13.91 -35.21 19.64
CA SER A 170 13.65 -36.29 18.69
C SER A 170 12.20 -36.26 18.20
N LEU A 171 11.89 -37.04 17.16
CA LEU A 171 10.52 -37.22 16.69
C LEU A 171 9.62 -37.84 17.78
N MET A 172 10.16 -38.77 18.57
CA MET A 172 9.42 -39.43 19.65
C MET A 172 9.14 -38.45 20.80
N ASP A 173 10.11 -37.59 21.13
CA ASP A 173 9.92 -36.52 22.10
C ASP A 173 8.79 -35.57 21.66
N PHE A 174 8.83 -35.12 20.41
CA PHE A 174 7.77 -34.30 19.81
C PHE A 174 6.39 -34.98 19.87
N ALA A 175 6.29 -36.22 19.38
CA ALA A 175 5.04 -36.98 19.36
C ALA A 175 4.47 -37.28 20.76
N SER A 176 5.33 -37.32 21.79
CA SER A 176 4.92 -37.55 23.18
C SER A 176 4.40 -36.28 23.89
N ARG A 177 4.79 -35.10 23.41
CA ARG A 177 4.50 -33.80 24.02
C ARG A 177 3.36 -33.07 23.34
N VAL A 178 3.15 -33.32 22.04
CA VAL A 178 2.17 -32.62 21.22
C VAL A 178 1.03 -33.56 20.84
N ASP A 179 -0.20 -33.04 20.89
CA ASP A 179 -1.40 -33.75 20.48
C ASP A 179 -1.51 -33.83 18.95
N LEU A 180 -1.13 -34.99 18.40
CA LEU A 180 -1.12 -35.24 16.95
C LEU A 180 -2.52 -35.38 16.33
N GLU A 181 -3.59 -35.51 17.13
CA GLU A 181 -4.96 -35.57 16.60
C GLU A 181 -5.42 -34.20 16.07
N LYS A 182 -4.72 -33.12 16.43
CA LYS A 182 -5.04 -31.74 16.05
C LYS A 182 -4.30 -31.23 14.82
N VAL A 183 -3.49 -32.07 14.16
CA VAL A 183 -2.58 -31.64 13.07
C VAL A 183 -3.31 -30.95 11.92
N VAL A 184 -4.56 -31.34 11.62
CA VAL A 184 -5.38 -30.81 10.51
C VAL A 184 -6.62 -30.09 11.03
#